data_AF-A0A2L2YVE9-F1
#
_entry.id   AF-A0A2L2YVE9-F1
#
_cell.length_a   1.000
_cell.length_b   1.000
_cell.length_c   1.000
_cell.angle_alpha   90.00
_cell.angle_beta   90.00
_cell.angle_gamma   90.00
#
_symmetry.space_group_name_H-M   'P 1'
#
loop_
_entity.id
_entity.type
_entity.pdbx_description
1 polymer ?
#
loop_
_entity_poly.entity_id
_entity_poly.type
_entity_poly.pdbx_seq_one_letter_code
_entity_poly.pdbx_strand_id
1 'polypeptide(L)'
;ATSQFSDKLDGMLNSLSNTAEQLQNAEPVAAHVEKLEEQLNDNQAVLQDLDKRSNALEAVKRAADDVIVKAGGARDPAVKDIKQKLDKLNQLWDNIQKLASNRNRSLEDALAAAERFWDELTMVMKALKELQDSLNAQEPPAVEPSAIQHQQDALEEIKQEIEQ
;
A
#
# COMPACT_ATOMS: atom_id res chain seq x y z
N ALA A 1 -1.11 22.23 -36.46
CA ALA A 1 -2.16 21.99 -35.43
C ALA A 1 -2.34 20.50 -35.16
N THR A 2 -2.69 19.68 -36.16
CA THR A 2 -2.96 18.23 -35.99
C THR A 2 -1.75 17.41 -35.53
N SER A 3 -0.54 17.68 -36.06
CA SER A 3 0.71 17.00 -35.63
C SER A 3 1.00 17.24 -34.15
N GLN A 4 1.02 18.50 -33.71
CA GLN A 4 1.31 18.86 -32.32
C GLN A 4 0.26 18.31 -31.33
N PHE A 5 -0.99 18.15 -31.77
CA PHE A 5 -2.02 17.49 -30.96
C PHE A 5 -1.75 15.99 -30.84
N SER A 6 -1.44 15.31 -31.95
CA SER A 6 -1.09 13.88 -31.93
C SER A 6 0.11 13.61 -31.03
N ASP A 7 1.17 14.43 -31.12
CA ASP A 7 2.36 14.28 -30.29
C ASP A 7 2.05 14.38 -28.79
N LYS A 8 1.14 15.28 -28.39
CA LYS A 8 0.69 15.40 -26.99
C LYS A 8 -0.14 14.21 -26.54
N LEU A 9 -1.04 13.72 -27.39
CA LEU A 9 -1.87 12.55 -27.10
C LEU A 9 -1.02 11.29 -26.95
N ASP A 10 -0.07 11.08 -27.87
CA ASP A 10 0.85 9.96 -27.84
C ASP A 10 1.80 10.03 -26.63
N GLY A 11 2.29 11.23 -26.30
CA GLY A 11 3.08 11.45 -25.08
C GLY A 11 2.30 11.10 -23.79
N MET A 12 1.02 11.48 -23.73
CA MET A 12 0.18 11.15 -22.58
C MET A 12 -0.13 9.65 -22.49
N LEU A 13 -0.43 9.01 -23.63
CA LEU A 13 -0.63 7.56 -23.71
C LEU A 13 0.60 6.78 -23.23
N ASN A 14 1.79 7.17 -23.69
CA ASN A 14 3.03 6.53 -23.28
C ASN A 14 3.26 6.72 -21.77
N SER A 15 3.04 7.93 -21.26
CA SER A 15 3.20 8.16 -19.82
C SER A 15 2.21 7.36 -18.98
N LEU A 16 0.93 7.28 -19.36
CA LEU A 16 -0.06 6.49 -18.62
C LEU A 16 0.25 5.00 -18.73
N SER A 17 0.69 4.52 -19.89
CA SER A 17 1.09 3.12 -20.06
C SER A 17 2.24 2.74 -19.13
N ASN A 18 3.25 3.61 -19.01
CA ASN A 18 4.37 3.40 -18.09
C ASN A 18 3.92 3.38 -16.63
N THR A 19 3.03 4.29 -16.22
CA THR A 19 2.48 4.29 -14.85
C THR A 19 1.65 3.03 -14.57
N ALA A 20 0.86 2.56 -15.52
CA ALA A 20 0.10 1.32 -15.40
C ALA A 20 1.04 0.11 -15.22
N GLU A 21 2.11 0.04 -16.01
CA GLU A 21 3.11 -1.03 -15.91
C GLU A 21 3.87 -0.98 -14.57
N GLN A 22 4.24 0.21 -14.10
CA GLN A 22 4.86 0.39 -12.78
C GLN A 22 3.95 -0.09 -11.64
N LEU A 23 2.65 0.23 -11.69
CA LEU A 23 1.69 -0.23 -10.69
C LEU A 23 1.46 -1.75 -10.77
N GLN A 24 1.46 -2.32 -11.98
CA GLN A 24 1.28 -3.76 -12.18
C GLN A 24 2.49 -4.56 -11.73
N ASN A 25 3.69 -4.01 -11.89
CA ASN A 25 4.97 -4.61 -11.48
C ASN A 25 5.44 -4.13 -10.11
N ALA A 26 4.61 -3.37 -9.38
CA ALA A 26 4.93 -2.91 -8.04
C ALA A 26 5.18 -4.12 -7.12
N GLU A 27 6.15 -3.98 -6.23
CA GLU A 27 6.50 -5.05 -5.30
C GLU A 27 5.30 -5.51 -4.47
N PRO A 28 5.27 -6.78 -4.01
CA PRO A 28 4.22 -7.26 -3.12
C PRO A 28 4.13 -6.44 -1.83
N VAL A 29 2.94 -6.41 -1.24
CA VAL A 29 2.70 -5.77 0.07
C VAL A 29 3.61 -6.40 1.12
N ALA A 30 4.40 -5.58 1.83
CA ALA A 30 5.34 -6.03 2.85
C ALA A 30 4.64 -6.40 4.18
N ALA A 31 5.37 -7.04 5.09
CA ALA A 31 4.89 -7.40 6.43
C ALA A 31 5.50 -6.57 7.57
N HIS A 32 6.53 -5.78 7.26
CA HIS A 32 7.22 -4.92 8.22
C HIS A 32 6.69 -3.48 8.10
N VAL A 33 6.45 -2.85 9.25
CA VAL A 33 5.85 -1.50 9.36
C VAL A 33 6.64 -0.48 8.54
N GLU A 34 7.96 -0.38 8.74
CA GLU A 34 8.81 0.58 8.01
C GLU A 34 8.69 0.46 6.49
N LYS A 35 8.63 -0.78 5.98
CA LYS A 35 8.51 -1.02 4.53
C LYS A 35 7.10 -0.73 4.03
N LEU A 36 6.07 -1.00 4.83
CA LEU A 36 4.68 -0.67 4.51
C LEU A 36 4.48 0.85 4.43
N GLU A 37 5.08 1.63 5.32
CA GLU A 37 5.05 3.09 5.28
C GLU A 37 5.72 3.64 4.01
N GLU A 38 6.88 3.10 3.63
CA GLU A 38 7.56 3.44 2.36
C GLU A 38 6.64 3.14 1.15
N GLN A 39 6.10 1.92 1.08
CA GLN A 39 5.19 1.50 0.01
C GLN A 39 3.93 2.37 -0.06
N LEU A 40 3.39 2.78 1.09
CA LEU A 40 2.22 3.64 1.17
C LEU A 40 2.52 5.05 0.65
N ASN A 41 3.65 5.63 1.06
CA ASN A 41 4.08 6.94 0.59
C ASN A 41 4.31 6.95 -0.93
N ASP A 42 4.96 5.92 -1.47
CA ASP A 42 5.16 5.79 -2.92
C ASP A 42 3.83 5.69 -3.68
N ASN A 43 2.88 4.89 -3.18
CA ASN A 43 1.56 4.76 -3.80
C ASN A 43 0.74 6.06 -3.69
N GLN A 44 0.85 6.79 -2.58
CA GLN A 44 0.25 8.11 -2.42
C GLN A 44 0.84 9.14 -3.38
N ALA A 45 2.15 9.09 -3.65
CA ALA A 45 2.79 9.95 -4.64
C ALA A 45 2.20 9.70 -6.05
N VAL A 46 1.95 8.43 -6.41
CA VAL A 46 1.27 8.07 -7.66
C VAL A 46 -0.15 8.66 -7.70
N LEU A 47 -0.93 8.51 -6.63
CA LEU A 47 -2.29 9.07 -6.55
C LEU A 47 -2.31 10.60 -6.69
N GLN A 48 -1.38 11.31 -6.03
CA GLN A 48 -1.26 12.76 -6.15
C GLN A 48 -0.86 13.19 -7.57
N ASP A 49 0.04 12.44 -8.21
CA ASP A 49 0.45 12.74 -9.58
C ASP A 49 -0.66 12.49 -10.59
N LEU A 50 -1.52 11.50 -10.35
CA LEU A 50 -2.76 11.32 -11.12
C LEU A 50 -3.69 12.51 -10.94
N ASP A 51 -3.92 12.97 -9.71
CA ASP A 51 -4.78 14.13 -9.48
C ASP A 51 -4.29 15.38 -10.24
N LYS A 52 -2.99 15.68 -10.17
CA LYS A 52 -2.37 16.79 -10.92
C LYS A 52 -2.52 16.65 -12.44
N ARG A 53 -2.51 15.42 -12.97
CA ARG A 53 -2.63 15.13 -14.41
C ARG A 53 -4.07 15.13 -14.91
N SER A 54 -5.07 15.10 -14.02
CA SER A 54 -6.49 15.09 -14.37
C SER A 54 -6.87 16.27 -15.27
N ASN A 55 -6.41 17.48 -14.93
CA ASN A 55 -6.67 18.68 -15.75
C ASN A 55 -6.04 18.59 -17.14
N ALA A 56 -4.84 18.04 -17.25
CA ALA A 56 -4.17 17.85 -18.54
C ALA A 56 -4.90 16.82 -19.41
N LEU A 57 -5.44 15.76 -18.79
CA LEU A 57 -6.23 14.73 -19.47
C LEU A 57 -7.50 15.35 -20.07
N GLU A 58 -8.23 16.13 -19.27
CA GLU A 58 -9.43 16.81 -19.73
C GLU A 58 -9.14 17.84 -20.83
N ALA A 59 -8.00 18.55 -20.76
CA ALA A 59 -7.57 19.45 -21.83
C ALA A 59 -7.26 18.69 -23.13
N VAL A 60 -6.62 17.52 -23.06
CA VAL A 60 -6.35 16.68 -24.24
C VAL A 60 -7.65 16.17 -24.86
N LYS A 61 -8.61 15.71 -24.04
CA LYS A 61 -9.94 15.27 -24.52
C LYS A 61 -10.68 16.38 -25.26
N ARG A 62 -10.76 17.58 -24.65
CA ARG A 62 -11.40 18.76 -25.29
C ARG A 62 -10.72 19.14 -26.60
N ALA A 63 -9.39 19.16 -26.63
CA ALA A 63 -8.64 19.44 -27.85
C ALA A 63 -8.90 18.40 -28.94
N ALA A 64 -9.09 17.13 -28.56
CA ALA A 64 -9.42 16.06 -29.48
C ALA A 64 -10.82 16.23 -30.09
N ASP A 65 -11.81 16.54 -29.26
CA ASP A 65 -13.18 16.81 -29.70
C ASP A 65 -13.23 17.96 -30.71
N ASP A 66 -12.50 19.05 -30.44
CA ASP A 66 -12.37 20.19 -31.35
C ASP A 66 -11.79 19.78 -32.72
N VAL A 67 -10.76 18.92 -32.73
CA VAL A 67 -10.14 18.42 -33.96
C VAL A 67 -11.12 17.53 -34.73
N ILE A 68 -11.86 16.65 -34.03
CA ILE A 68 -12.86 15.76 -34.62
C ILE A 68 -14.01 16.55 -35.26
N VAL A 69 -14.50 17.59 -34.59
CA VAL A 69 -15.56 18.47 -35.12
C VAL A 69 -15.08 19.23 -36.36
N LYS A 70 -13.88 19.81 -36.33
CA LYS A 70 -13.30 20.57 -37.45
C LYS A 70 -13.05 19.72 -38.69
N ALA A 71 -12.76 18.43 -38.52
CA ALA A 71 -12.54 17.49 -39.63
C ALA A 71 -13.82 17.06 -40.36
N GLY A 72 -15.01 17.55 -39.96
CA GLY A 72 -16.26 17.30 -40.69
C GLY A 72 -16.85 15.89 -40.49
N GLY A 73 -16.38 15.13 -39.49
CA GLY A 73 -16.99 13.88 -39.04
C GLY A 73 -16.21 12.59 -39.34
N ALA A 74 -16.81 11.47 -38.93
CA ALA A 74 -16.16 10.18 -38.63
C ALA A 74 -15.60 9.36 -39.82
N ARG A 75 -15.54 9.91 -41.04
CA ARG A 75 -15.06 9.18 -42.23
C ARG A 75 -13.57 9.37 -42.52
N ASP A 76 -12.93 10.34 -41.86
CA ASP A 76 -11.48 10.55 -41.98
C ASP A 76 -10.72 9.47 -41.15
N PRO A 77 -9.78 8.71 -41.77
CA PRO A 77 -8.92 7.78 -41.04
C PRO A 77 -8.20 8.39 -39.83
N ALA A 78 -7.80 9.66 -39.89
CA ALA A 78 -7.15 10.36 -38.78
C ALA A 78 -8.13 10.59 -37.61
N VAL A 79 -9.40 10.90 -37.90
CA VAL A 79 -10.44 11.02 -36.85
C VAL A 79 -10.69 9.69 -36.16
N LYS A 80 -10.65 8.58 -36.92
CA LYS A 80 -10.79 7.23 -36.34
C LYS A 80 -9.62 6.89 -35.41
N ASP A 81 -8.39 7.19 -35.81
CA ASP A 81 -7.19 6.97 -34.98
C ASP A 81 -7.25 7.76 -33.67
N ILE A 82 -7.61 9.06 -33.74
CA ILE A 82 -7.77 9.91 -32.55
C ILE A 82 -8.80 9.32 -31.58
N LYS A 83 -9.96 8.87 -32.07
CA LYS A 83 -10.98 8.23 -31.23
C LYS A 83 -10.47 6.97 -30.54
N GLN A 84 -9.79 6.09 -31.27
CA GLN A 84 -9.21 4.88 -30.70
C GLN A 84 -8.17 5.18 -29.62
N LYS A 85 -7.33 6.20 -29.85
CA LYS A 85 -6.35 6.68 -28.88
C LYS A 85 -7.01 7.27 -27.62
N LEU A 86 -8.10 8.04 -27.77
CA LEU A 86 -8.87 8.54 -26.62
C LEU A 86 -9.53 7.41 -25.81
N ASP A 87 -10.09 6.42 -26.48
CA ASP A 87 -10.69 5.26 -25.81
C ASP A 87 -9.64 4.51 -24.99
N LYS A 88 -8.46 4.27 -25.58
CA LYS A 88 -7.32 3.67 -24.88
C LYS A 88 -6.85 4.54 -23.70
N LEU A 89 -6.81 5.86 -23.89
CA LEU A 89 -6.40 6.81 -22.86
C LEU A 89 -7.35 6.74 -21.64
N ASN A 90 -8.67 6.71 -21.88
CA ASN A 90 -9.68 6.54 -20.83
C ASN A 90 -9.53 5.21 -20.11
N GLN A 91 -9.39 4.10 -20.85
CA GLN A 91 -9.21 2.78 -20.26
C GLN A 91 -7.96 2.69 -19.38
N LEU A 92 -6.84 3.26 -19.83
CA LEU A 92 -5.61 3.31 -19.04
C LEU A 92 -5.81 4.16 -17.78
N TRP A 93 -6.42 5.33 -17.92
CA TRP A 93 -6.69 6.21 -16.79
C TRP A 93 -7.52 5.51 -15.70
N ASP A 94 -8.66 4.93 -16.08
CA ASP A 94 -9.55 4.23 -15.15
C ASP A 94 -8.86 3.02 -14.50
N ASN A 95 -8.08 2.28 -15.28
CA ASN A 95 -7.31 1.14 -14.77
C ASN A 95 -6.28 1.58 -13.73
N ILE A 96 -5.52 2.64 -14.01
CA ILE A 96 -4.50 3.17 -13.12
C ILE A 96 -5.13 3.67 -11.81
N GLN A 97 -6.23 4.42 -11.88
CA GLN A 97 -6.94 4.89 -10.69
C GLN A 97 -7.42 3.71 -9.84
N LYS A 98 -8.01 2.68 -10.47
CA LYS A 98 -8.47 1.47 -9.78
C LYS A 98 -7.32 0.70 -9.13
N LEU A 99 -6.22 0.48 -9.84
CA LEU A 99 -5.06 -0.23 -9.32
C LEU A 99 -4.42 0.51 -8.14
N ALA A 100 -4.17 1.81 -8.28
CA ALA A 100 -3.55 2.63 -7.24
C ALA A 100 -4.45 2.75 -6.00
N SER A 101 -5.76 2.91 -6.17
CA SER A 101 -6.70 3.00 -5.03
C SER A 101 -6.85 1.66 -4.31
N ASN A 102 -6.98 0.55 -5.04
CA ASN A 102 -7.03 -0.78 -4.44
C ASN A 102 -5.74 -1.10 -3.69
N ARG A 103 -4.59 -0.79 -4.28
CA ARG A 103 -3.29 -0.98 -3.65
C ARG A 103 -3.14 -0.14 -2.38
N ASN A 104 -3.60 1.12 -2.41
CA ASN A 104 -3.58 2.00 -1.23
C ASN A 104 -4.32 1.36 -0.05
N ARG A 105 -5.55 0.89 -0.30
CA ARG A 105 -6.37 0.23 0.71
C ARG A 105 -5.70 -1.02 1.27
N SER A 106 -5.14 -1.86 0.40
CA SER A 106 -4.42 -3.06 0.85
C SER A 106 -3.20 -2.72 1.72
N LEU A 107 -2.49 -1.64 1.41
CA LEU A 107 -1.34 -1.17 2.21
C LEU A 107 -1.80 -0.63 3.56
N GLU A 108 -2.88 0.15 3.62
CA GLU A 108 -3.47 0.66 4.86
C GLU A 108 -3.96 -0.48 5.76
N ASP A 109 -4.68 -1.45 5.20
CA ASP A 109 -5.17 -2.63 5.92
C ASP A 109 -4.00 -3.48 6.46
N ALA A 110 -2.94 -3.65 5.66
CA ALA A 110 -1.74 -4.39 6.07
C ALA A 110 -0.93 -3.65 7.14
N LEU A 111 -0.81 -2.33 7.06
CA LEU A 111 -0.11 -1.51 8.06
C LEU A 111 -0.79 -1.63 9.41
N ALA A 112 -2.11 -1.44 9.47
CA ALA A 112 -2.86 -1.56 10.72
C ALA A 112 -2.74 -2.97 11.34
N ALA A 113 -2.75 -4.01 10.51
CA ALA A 113 -2.53 -5.38 10.97
C ALA A 113 -1.11 -5.61 11.47
N ALA A 114 -0.10 -5.09 10.77
CA ALA A 114 1.31 -5.23 11.11
C ALA A 114 1.64 -4.51 12.43
N GLU A 115 1.22 -3.25 12.59
CA GLU A 115 1.41 -2.48 13.83
C GLU A 115 0.87 -3.25 15.03
N ARG A 116 -0.38 -3.72 14.94
CA ARG A 116 -1.00 -4.51 16.00
C ARG A 116 -0.24 -5.81 16.29
N PHE A 117 0.14 -6.54 15.24
CA PHE A 117 0.87 -7.80 15.40
C PHE A 117 2.22 -7.60 16.10
N TRP A 118 3.00 -6.60 15.68
CA TRP A 118 4.32 -6.34 16.24
C TRP A 118 4.24 -5.80 17.67
N ASP A 119 3.21 -5.02 17.99
CA ASP A 119 2.95 -4.58 19.37
C ASP A 119 2.60 -5.78 20.28
N GLU A 120 1.64 -6.62 19.87
CA GLU A 120 1.24 -7.83 20.61
C GLU A 120 2.44 -8.79 20.79
N LEU A 121 3.22 -9.01 19.73
CA LEU A 121 4.41 -9.85 19.78
C LEU A 121 5.46 -9.29 20.74
N THR A 122 5.69 -7.98 20.73
CA THR A 122 6.63 -7.32 21.64
C THR A 122 6.21 -7.48 23.10
N MET A 123 4.90 -7.33 23.39
CA MET A 123 4.35 -7.55 24.73
C MET A 123 4.56 -8.99 25.18
N VAL A 124 4.25 -9.98 24.33
CA VAL A 124 4.45 -11.41 24.65
C VAL A 124 5.93 -11.73 24.87
N MET A 125 6.83 -11.26 23.99
CA MET A 125 8.27 -11.48 24.15
C MET A 125 8.80 -10.88 25.45
N LYS A 126 8.31 -9.70 25.84
CA LYS A 126 8.67 -9.07 27.11
C LYS A 126 8.19 -9.89 28.29
N ALA A 127 6.93 -10.32 28.30
CA ALA A 127 6.37 -11.15 29.36
C ALA A 127 7.13 -12.48 29.51
N LEU A 128 7.43 -13.15 28.38
CA LEU A 128 8.24 -14.37 28.37
C LEU A 128 9.64 -14.14 28.95
N LYS A 129 10.25 -12.99 28.65
CA LYS A 129 11.56 -12.64 29.19
C LYS A 129 11.49 -12.40 30.71
N GLU A 130 10.51 -11.66 31.18
CA GLU A 130 10.29 -11.40 32.62
C GLU A 130 10.06 -12.72 33.37
N LEU A 131 9.23 -13.61 32.83
CA LEU A 131 8.99 -14.94 33.37
C LEU A 131 10.28 -15.79 33.42
N GLN A 132 11.06 -15.80 32.33
CA GLN A 132 12.33 -16.51 32.28
C GLN A 132 13.31 -15.98 33.32
N ASP A 133 13.40 -14.66 33.48
CA ASP A 133 14.29 -14.02 34.45
C ASP A 133 13.83 -14.34 35.89
N SER A 134 12.52 -14.34 36.18
CA SER A 134 11.93 -14.75 37.48
C SER A 134 12.16 -16.22 37.84
N LEU A 135 12.04 -17.14 36.87
CA LEU A 135 12.33 -18.56 37.05
C LEU A 135 13.83 -18.81 37.32
N ASN A 136 14.70 -18.11 36.61
CA ASN A 136 16.15 -18.22 36.81
C ASN A 136 16.62 -17.63 38.13
N ALA A 137 15.88 -16.66 38.70
CA ALA A 137 16.17 -16.04 39.98
C ALA A 137 15.73 -16.88 41.20
N GLN A 138 15.05 -18.02 40.98
CA GLN A 138 14.62 -18.89 42.07
C GLN A 138 15.79 -19.43 42.88
N GLU A 139 15.69 -19.33 44.20
CA GLU A 139 16.69 -19.89 45.11
C GLU A 139 16.68 -21.43 45.08
N PRO A 140 17.79 -22.09 45.44
CA PRO A 140 17.79 -23.54 45.66
C PRO A 140 16.71 -23.96 46.67
N PRO A 141 16.20 -25.21 46.59
CA PRO A 141 15.18 -25.70 47.51
C PRO A 141 15.57 -25.49 48.98
N ALA A 142 14.71 -24.80 49.74
CA ALA A 142 14.93 -24.54 51.15
C ALA A 142 14.70 -25.81 52.01
N VAL A 143 15.30 -25.83 53.20
CA VAL A 143 15.13 -26.91 54.20
C VAL A 143 14.26 -26.51 55.39
N GLU A 144 14.08 -25.21 55.63
CA GLU A 144 13.26 -24.68 56.71
C GLU A 144 11.80 -24.55 56.26
N PRO A 145 10.80 -25.03 57.06
CA PRO A 145 9.40 -25.04 56.66
C PRO A 145 8.84 -23.68 56.24
N SER A 146 9.20 -22.60 56.93
CA SER A 146 8.75 -21.24 56.58
C SER A 146 9.31 -20.75 55.25
N ALA A 147 10.57 -21.05 54.96
CA ALA A 147 11.21 -20.71 53.69
C ALA A 147 10.65 -21.54 52.53
N ILE A 148 10.33 -22.82 52.77
CA ILE A 148 9.63 -23.67 51.79
C ILE A 148 8.26 -23.07 51.44
N GLN A 149 7.49 -22.60 52.43
CA GLN A 149 6.20 -21.99 52.17
C GLN A 149 6.34 -20.74 51.28
N HIS A 150 7.29 -19.85 51.60
CA HIS A 150 7.55 -18.67 50.76
C HIS A 150 7.97 -19.03 49.33
N GLN A 151 8.79 -20.07 49.14
CA GLN A 151 9.16 -20.56 47.80
C GLN A 151 7.95 -21.12 47.05
N GLN A 152 7.05 -21.83 47.72
CA GLN A 152 5.81 -22.33 47.10
C GLN A 152 4.88 -21.19 46.67
N ASP A 153 4.72 -20.17 47.51
CA ASP A 153 3.88 -19.01 47.20
C ASP A 153 4.43 -18.27 45.96
N ALA A 154 5.75 -18.06 45.87
CA ALA A 154 6.40 -17.43 44.72
C ALA A 154 6.26 -18.25 43.43
N LEU A 155 6.38 -19.58 43.51
CA LEU A 155 6.20 -20.46 42.36
C LEU A 155 4.73 -20.52 41.89
N GLU A 156 3.77 -20.42 42.82
CA GLU A 156 2.36 -20.37 42.46
C GLU A 156 2.00 -19.04 41.78
N GLU A 157 2.60 -17.92 42.20
CA GLU A 157 2.46 -16.63 41.52
C GLU A 157 2.99 -16.69 40.08
N ILE A 158 4.21 -17.21 39.90
CA ILE A 158 4.81 -17.44 38.56
C ILE A 158 3.91 -18.34 37.71
N LYS A 159 3.32 -19.39 38.28
CA LYS A 159 2.41 -20.29 37.58
C LYS A 159 1.12 -19.58 37.15
N GLN A 160 0.57 -18.71 37.99
CA GLN A 160 -0.61 -17.91 37.64
C GLN A 160 -0.31 -16.91 36.52
N GLU A 161 0.88 -16.32 36.48
CA GLU A 161 1.31 -15.44 35.37
C GLU A 161 1.40 -16.19 34.03
N ILE A 162 1.77 -17.48 34.04
CA ILE A 162 1.81 -18.33 32.83
C ILE A 162 0.40 -18.66 32.33
N GLU A 163 -0.57 -18.81 33.23
CA GLU A 163 -1.93 -19.25 32.92
C GLU A 163 -2.86 -18.11 32.42
N GLN A 164 -2.41 -16.85 32.46
CA GLN A 164 -3.14 -15.67 31.97
C GLN A 164 -2.91 -15.40 30.48
#